data_AF-A0A8H7PCE9-F1
#
_entry.id   AF-A0A8H7PCE9-F1
#
_cell.length_a   1.000
_cell.length_b   1.000
_cell.length_c   1.000
_cell.angle_alpha   90.00
_cell.angle_beta   90.00
_cell.angle_gamma   90.00
#
_symmetry.space_group_name_H-M   'P 1'
#
loop_
_entity.id
_entity.type
_entity.pdbx_description
1 polymer ?
#
loop_
_entity_poly.entity_id
_entity_poly.type
_entity_poly.pdbx_seq_one_letter_code
_entity_poly.pdbx_strand_id
1 'polypeptide(L)'
;MPASTQYEVLLDFTNDTHDCASVQLLRSYGRNTSSIVLLHPGESVSLVLDAGSVYQYALKTRSKVANVTARTWRDVTCTVSQLFPNGSHTMSNASSEPWRPVNGITVDRLWRDMRFCMWNDP
;
A
#
# COMPACT_ATOMS: atom_id res chain seq x y z
N MET A 1 21.56 -26.42 16.29
CA MET A 1 20.19 -26.13 15.82
C MET A 1 20.30 -25.27 14.57
N PRO A 2 19.60 -25.57 13.46
CA PRO A 2 19.63 -24.68 12.31
C PRO A 2 18.84 -23.42 12.67
N ALA A 3 19.52 -22.27 12.70
CA ALA A 3 18.87 -20.98 12.81
C ALA A 3 17.97 -20.81 11.58
N SER A 4 16.69 -20.51 11.78
CA SER A 4 15.82 -20.06 10.71
C SER A 4 16.44 -18.80 10.11
N THR A 5 17.07 -18.91 8.94
CA THR A 5 17.54 -17.76 8.16
C THR A 5 16.32 -16.93 7.80
N GLN A 6 16.07 -15.89 8.59
CA GLN A 6 15.09 -14.84 8.28
C GLN A 6 15.74 -13.96 7.22
N TYR A 7 15.13 -13.90 6.04
CA TYR A 7 15.58 -13.05 4.96
C TYR A 7 14.76 -11.76 5.01
N GLU A 8 15.42 -10.62 5.10
CA GLU A 8 14.77 -9.31 5.02
C GLU A 8 14.64 -8.90 3.55
N VAL A 9 13.51 -8.32 3.19
CA VAL A 9 13.22 -7.80 1.85
C VAL A 9 12.65 -6.40 1.96
N LEU A 10 12.94 -5.58 0.94
CA LEU A 10 12.53 -4.19 0.87
C LEU A 10 11.29 -4.05 0.00
N LEU A 11 10.26 -3.42 0.56
CA LEU A 11 9.11 -2.96 -0.19
C LEU A 11 9.16 -1.44 -0.31
N ASP A 12 9.46 -0.95 -1.50
CA ASP A 12 9.49 0.48 -1.79
C ASP A 12 8.15 0.94 -2.36
N PHE A 13 7.53 1.91 -1.70
CA PHE A 13 6.38 2.64 -2.19
C PHE A 13 6.82 4.00 -2.69
N THR A 14 6.73 4.23 -4.00
CA THR A 14 7.02 5.52 -4.63
C THR A 14 5.72 6.26 -4.95
N ASN A 15 5.56 7.48 -4.44
CA ASN A 15 4.46 8.35 -4.81
C ASN A 15 4.77 9.08 -6.11
N ASP A 16 4.38 8.49 -7.23
CA ASP A 16 4.48 9.08 -8.56
C ASP A 16 3.27 9.98 -8.93
N THR A 17 2.31 10.13 -8.01
CA THR A 17 1.12 10.95 -8.24
C THR A 17 1.37 12.41 -7.87
N HIS A 18 0.53 13.31 -8.39
CA HIS A 18 0.62 14.75 -8.09
C HIS A 18 0.03 15.10 -6.71
N ASP A 19 -0.72 14.18 -6.11
CA ASP A 19 -1.32 14.34 -4.80
C ASP A 19 -0.44 13.71 -3.72
N CYS A 20 -0.55 14.17 -2.47
CA CYS A 20 0.11 13.50 -1.35
C CYS A 20 -0.57 12.14 -1.09
N ALA A 21 0.25 11.13 -0.77
CA ALA A 21 -0.20 9.81 -0.39
C ALA A 21 0.19 9.53 1.07
N SER A 22 -0.59 8.72 1.77
CA SER A 22 -0.25 8.27 3.11
C SER A 22 -0.25 6.75 3.17
N VAL A 23 0.80 6.17 3.72
CA VAL A 23 0.95 4.73 3.97
C VAL A 23 0.75 4.47 5.44
N GLN A 24 -0.14 3.53 5.77
CA GLN A 24 -0.41 3.13 7.16
C GLN A 24 -0.58 1.61 7.23
N LEU A 25 -0.30 1.00 8.40
CA LEU A 25 -0.70 -0.39 8.63
C LEU A 25 -2.23 -0.52 8.64
N LEU A 26 -2.75 -1.52 7.92
CA LEU A 26 -4.19 -1.72 7.76
C LEU A 26 -4.91 -1.88 9.11
N ARG A 27 -4.31 -2.63 10.03
CA ARG A 27 -4.85 -2.85 11.40
C ARG A 27 -5.00 -1.56 12.21
N SER A 28 -4.26 -0.50 11.84
CA SER A 28 -4.24 0.79 12.54
C SER A 28 -5.05 1.87 11.81
N TYR A 29 -5.52 1.58 10.58
CA TYR A 29 -6.23 2.54 9.75
C TYR A 29 -7.46 3.12 10.46
N GLY A 30 -7.50 4.44 10.61
CA GLY A 30 -8.60 5.17 11.27
C GLY A 30 -8.63 5.12 12.80
N ARG A 31 -7.78 4.30 13.45
CA ARG A 31 -7.78 4.12 14.91
C ARG A 31 -6.53 4.66 15.60
N ASN A 32 -5.37 4.60 14.93
CA ASN A 32 -4.11 5.04 15.51
C ASN A 32 -3.28 5.78 14.44
N THR A 33 -3.25 7.11 14.51
CA THR A 33 -2.55 7.99 13.56
C THR A 33 -1.04 8.05 13.78
N SER A 34 -0.53 7.48 14.87
CA SER A 34 0.89 7.54 15.28
C SER A 34 1.86 6.74 14.39
N SER A 35 1.36 6.01 13.39
CA SER A 35 2.19 5.23 12.46
C SER A 35 1.69 5.39 11.03
N ILE A 36 1.54 6.64 10.60
CA ILE A 36 1.25 7.04 9.23
C ILE A 36 2.50 7.67 8.65
N VAL A 37 2.92 7.22 7.48
CA VAL A 37 3.96 7.87 6.70
C VAL A 37 3.28 8.70 5.62
N LEU A 38 3.53 10.00 5.61
CA LEU A 38 3.12 10.89 4.53
C LEU A 38 4.21 10.89 3.46
N LEU A 39 3.79 10.74 2.20
CA LEU A 39 4.62 10.77 1.00
C LEU A 39 4.18 11.95 0.14
N HIS A 40 5.08 12.90 -0.06
CA HIS A 40 4.89 13.97 -1.04
C HIS A 40 5.06 13.43 -2.47
N PRO A 41 4.56 14.17 -3.48
CA PRO A 41 4.80 13.84 -4.88
C PRO A 41 6.30 13.68 -5.18
N GLY A 42 6.68 12.54 -5.73
CA GLY A 42 8.07 12.17 -6.04
C GLY A 42 8.84 11.51 -4.89
N GLU A 43 8.28 11.42 -3.69
CA GLU A 43 8.92 10.73 -2.57
C GLU A 43 8.67 9.23 -2.61
N SER A 44 9.62 8.47 -2.04
CA SER A 44 9.45 7.04 -1.79
C SER A 44 9.72 6.69 -0.34
N VAL A 45 9.06 5.61 0.12
CA VAL A 45 9.31 4.99 1.42
C VAL A 45 9.63 3.53 1.23
N SER A 46 10.74 3.09 1.80
CA SER A 46 11.11 1.69 1.83
C SER A 46 10.71 1.08 3.18
N LEU A 47 9.93 0.00 3.13
CA LEU A 47 9.50 -0.78 4.28
C LEU A 47 10.29 -2.08 4.30
N VAL A 48 10.85 -2.42 5.46
CA VAL A 48 11.53 -3.69 5.66
C VAL A 48 10.51 -4.75 6.07
N LEU A 49 10.49 -5.85 5.35
CA LEU A 49 9.59 -6.98 5.54
C LEU A 49 10.41 -8.26 5.74
N ASP A 50 9.83 -9.22 6.45
CA ASP A 50 10.34 -10.59 6.48
C ASP A 50 9.86 -11.34 5.21
N ALA A 51 10.78 -12.04 4.55
CA ALA A 51 10.54 -12.71 3.28
C ALA A 51 9.46 -13.80 3.43
N GLY A 52 8.43 -13.72 2.59
CA GLY A 52 7.32 -14.67 2.59
C GLY A 52 6.24 -14.40 3.64
N SER A 53 6.50 -13.49 4.59
CA SER A 53 5.52 -13.00 5.55
C SER A 53 4.51 -12.06 4.88
N VAL A 54 3.32 -11.96 5.49
CA VAL A 54 2.20 -11.20 4.95
C VAL A 54 2.03 -9.91 5.74
N TYR A 55 2.09 -8.77 5.04
CA TYR A 55 1.92 -7.45 5.62
C TYR A 55 0.77 -6.73 4.93
N GLN A 56 -0.06 -6.05 5.72
CA GLN A 56 -1.24 -5.36 5.20
C GLN A 56 -1.14 -3.86 5.47
N TYR A 57 -1.25 -3.09 4.41
CA TYR A 57 -1.16 -1.64 4.39
C TYR A 57 -2.45 -1.02 3.86
N ALA A 58 -2.78 0.15 4.37
CA ALA A 58 -3.77 1.05 3.81
C ALA A 58 -3.00 2.22 3.19
N LEU A 59 -3.07 2.35 1.87
CA LEU A 59 -2.61 3.53 1.17
C LEU A 59 -3.79 4.44 0.94
N LYS A 60 -3.66 5.71 1.32
CA LYS A 60 -4.68 6.73 1.07
C LYS A 60 -4.10 7.84 0.23
N THR A 61 -4.77 8.12 -0.88
CA THR A 61 -4.59 9.32 -1.69
C THR A 61 -5.79 10.24 -1.45
N ARG A 62 -5.70 11.50 -1.88
CA ARG A 62 -6.71 12.58 -1.73
C ARG A 62 -8.13 12.14 -1.37
N SER A 63 -8.75 11.28 -2.17
CA SER A 63 -10.11 10.76 -1.94
C SER A 63 -10.25 9.25 -2.05
N LYS A 64 -9.16 8.51 -2.31
CA LYS A 64 -9.19 7.06 -2.56
C LYS A 64 -8.30 6.35 -1.53
N VAL A 65 -8.72 5.18 -1.10
CA VAL A 65 -7.95 4.32 -0.21
C VAL A 65 -7.88 2.92 -0.78
N ALA A 66 -6.69 2.35 -0.78
CA ALA A 66 -6.39 1.00 -1.23
C ALA A 66 -5.86 0.18 -0.05
N ASN A 67 -6.48 -0.99 0.18
CA ASN A 67 -5.91 -2.05 1.00
C ASN A 67 -4.95 -2.83 0.16
N VAL A 68 -3.72 -2.92 0.63
CA VAL A 68 -2.62 -3.57 -0.04
C VAL A 68 -2.08 -4.65 0.86
N THR A 69 -2.11 -5.88 0.39
CA THR A 69 -1.44 -7.00 1.05
C THR A 69 -0.13 -7.28 0.30
N ALA A 70 0.98 -7.13 1.00
CA ALA A 70 2.31 -7.44 0.52
C ALA A 70 2.76 -8.80 1.06
N ARG A 71 3.11 -9.70 0.14
CA ARG A 71 3.74 -10.99 0.41
C ARG A 71 4.80 -11.24 -0.65
N THR A 72 6.04 -10.87 -0.34
CA THR A 72 7.15 -10.97 -1.27
C THR A 72 8.33 -11.73 -0.66
N TRP A 73 9.11 -12.38 -1.53
CA TRP A 73 10.36 -13.08 -1.21
C TRP A 73 11.60 -12.34 -1.73
N ARG A 74 11.40 -11.18 -2.37
CA ARG A 74 12.42 -10.34 -2.97
C ARG A 74 12.05 -8.87 -2.80
N ASP A 75 13.01 -7.98 -3.07
CA ASP A 75 12.73 -6.56 -3.07
C ASP A 75 11.71 -6.20 -4.16
N VAL A 76 10.75 -5.35 -3.81
CA VAL A 76 9.67 -4.92 -4.70
C VAL A 76 9.56 -3.42 -4.67
N THR A 77 9.45 -2.82 -5.85
CA THR A 77 9.12 -1.41 -6.02
C THR A 77 7.70 -1.31 -6.56
N CYS A 78 6.88 -0.50 -5.92
CA CYS A 78 5.51 -0.23 -6.35
C CYS A 78 5.20 1.26 -6.32
N THR A 79 4.60 1.71 -7.41
CA THR A 79 4.19 3.10 -7.55
C THR A 79 2.75 3.27 -7.07
N VAL A 80 2.45 4.42 -6.48
CA VAL A 80 1.10 4.72 -5.97
C VAL A 80 0.08 4.69 -7.11
N SER A 81 0.40 5.21 -8.29
CA SER A 81 -0.52 5.20 -9.44
C SER A 81 -0.95 3.79 -9.86
N GLN A 82 -0.08 2.78 -9.76
CA GLN A 82 -0.39 1.38 -10.06
C GLN A 82 -1.44 0.80 -9.10
N LEU A 83 -1.49 1.30 -7.86
CA LEU A 83 -2.44 0.87 -6.84
C LEU A 83 -3.80 1.59 -6.97
N PHE A 84 -3.84 2.70 -7.72
CA PHE A 84 -5.02 3.52 -7.96
C PHE A 84 -5.27 3.72 -9.47
N PRO A 85 -5.65 2.68 -10.23
CA PRO A 85 -5.93 2.84 -11.65
C PRO A 85 -6.99 3.93 -11.87
N ASN A 86 -6.63 4.97 -12.62
CA ASN A 86 -7.59 5.93 -13.15
C ASN A 86 -8.40 5.19 -14.21
N GLY A 87 -9.65 4.86 -13.87
CA GLY A 87 -10.47 3.92 -14.64
C GLY A 87 -10.49 4.21 -16.14
N SER A 88 -10.01 3.24 -16.92
CA SER A 88 -10.50 2.97 -18.27
C SER A 88 -10.07 1.57 -18.75
N HIS A 89 -10.38 0.53 -17.99
CA HIS A 89 -10.58 -0.81 -18.58
C HIS A 89 -11.81 -1.42 -17.92
N THR A 90 -12.91 -1.39 -18.67
CA THR A 90 -14.08 -2.28 -18.56
C THR A 90 -14.44 -2.74 -17.14
N MET A 91 -15.37 -2.00 -16.52
CA MET A 91 -16.27 -2.58 -15.53
C MET A 91 -17.20 -3.57 -16.23
N SER A 92 -16.65 -4.71 -16.63
CA SER A 92 -17.42 -5.89 -17.01
C SER A 92 -17.09 -6.96 -15.99
N ASN A 93 -17.94 -7.06 -14.98
CA ASN A 93 -18.22 -8.32 -14.30
C ASN A 93 -16.98 -9.10 -13.76
N ALA A 94 -16.02 -8.41 -13.14
CA ALA A 94 -15.04 -9.12 -12.34
C ALA A 94 -15.63 -9.33 -10.94
N SER A 95 -15.99 -10.59 -10.69
CA SER A 95 -16.05 -11.22 -9.38
C SER A 95 -15.00 -10.66 -8.43
N SER A 96 -15.27 -10.78 -7.13
CA SER A 96 -14.39 -10.55 -5.99
C SER A 96 -13.08 -11.36 -6.07
N GLU A 97 -12.26 -11.11 -7.08
CA GLU A 97 -10.95 -11.69 -7.28
C GLU A 97 -9.93 -10.59 -6.95
N PRO A 98 -9.06 -10.81 -5.96
CA PRO A 98 -7.98 -9.87 -5.68
C PRO A 98 -7.16 -9.68 -6.95
N TRP A 99 -6.90 -8.41 -7.29
CA TRP A 99 -6.09 -8.05 -8.45
C TRP A 99 -4.78 -8.84 -8.40
N ARG A 100 -4.44 -9.50 -9.52
CA ARG A 100 -3.31 -10.43 -9.58
C ARG A 100 -2.09 -9.82 -8.91
N PRO A 101 -1.37 -10.57 -8.06
CA PRO A 101 -0.23 -10.03 -7.34
C PRO A 101 0.82 -9.51 -8.33
N VAL A 102 1.02 -8.19 -8.37
CA VAL A 102 2.17 -7.62 -9.06
C VAL A 102 3.33 -7.80 -8.10
N ASN A 103 4.25 -8.71 -8.43
CA ASN A 103 5.43 -9.00 -7.61
C ASN A 103 5.12 -9.32 -6.13
N GLY A 104 4.02 -10.05 -5.87
CA GLY A 104 3.63 -10.41 -4.49
C GLY A 104 2.83 -9.33 -3.76
N ILE A 105 2.40 -8.27 -4.45
CA ILE A 105 1.51 -7.25 -3.89
C ILE A 105 0.11 -7.38 -4.49
N THR A 106 -0.90 -7.58 -3.64
CA THR A 106 -2.31 -7.62 -4.03
C THR A 106 -3.06 -6.40 -3.49
N VAL A 107 -3.97 -5.85 -4.30
CA VAL A 107 -4.92 -4.84 -3.85
C VAL A 107 -6.22 -5.55 -3.48
N ASP A 108 -6.49 -5.67 -2.18
CA ASP A 108 -7.66 -6.40 -1.68
C ASP A 108 -8.94 -5.58 -1.78
N ARG A 109 -8.84 -4.26 -1.59
CA ARG A 109 -9.99 -3.37 -1.56
C ARG A 109 -9.63 -1.98 -1.98
N LEU A 110 -10.46 -1.37 -2.83
CA LEU A 110 -10.39 0.04 -3.19
C LEU A 110 -11.70 0.71 -2.78
N TRP A 111 -11.63 1.81 -2.02
CA TRP A 111 -12.81 2.59 -1.68
C TRP A 111 -12.49 4.08 -1.67
N ARG A 112 -13.54 4.90 -1.54
CA ARG A 112 -13.40 6.34 -1.40
C ARG A 112 -13.53 6.72 0.07
N ASP A 113 -12.59 7.52 0.54
CA ASP A 113 -12.60 8.08 1.88
C ASP A 113 -12.53 9.60 1.73
N MET A 114 -13.66 10.26 1.97
CA MET A 114 -13.79 11.72 1.84
C MET A 114 -13.33 12.47 3.09
N ARG A 115 -12.78 11.78 4.11
CA ARG A 115 -12.21 12.47 5.27
C ARG A 115 -10.94 13.18 4.78
N PHE A 116 -11.02 14.49 4.60
CA PHE A 116 -9.86 15.32 4.35
C PHE A 116 -8.91 15.20 5.54
N CYS A 117 -7.63 15.00 5.26
CA CYS A 117 -6.54 15.07 6.24
C CYS A 117 -6.71 14.10 7.42
N MET A 118 -6.10 12.92 7.35
CA MET A 118 -5.78 12.17 8.58
C MET A 118 -4.59 12.79 9.32
N TRP A 119 -4.03 13.89 8.78
CA TRP A 119 -3.03 14.73 9.41
C TRP A 119 -3.71 15.94 10.02
N ASN A 120 -4.03 15.86 11.31
CA ASN A 120 -4.09 17.04 12.14
C ASN A 120 -2.70 17.20 12.73
N ASP A 121 -1.90 18.12 12.18
CA ASP A 121 -0.83 18.71 12.97
C ASP A 121 -1.50 19.68 13.98
N PRO A 122 -1.08 19.70 15.26
CA PRO A 122 -1.63 20.59 16.27
C PRO A 122 -1.39 22.09 16.00
#